data_AF-A0A7Y3BU45-F1
#
_entry.id   AF-A0A7Y3BU45-F1
#
_cell.length_a   1.000
_cell.length_b   1.000
_cell.length_c   1.000
_cell.angle_alpha   90.00
_cell.angle_beta   90.00
_cell.angle_gamma   90.00
#
_symmetry.space_group_name_H-M   'P 1'
#
loop_
_entity.id
_entity.type
_entity.pdbx_description
1 polymer ?
#
loop_
_entity_poly.entity_id
_entity_poly.type
_entity_poly.pdbx_seq_one_letter_code
_entity_poly.pdbx_strand_id
1 'polypeptide(L)'
;MRNGIFVLSSFLMAPLLFASAGIAQTEQADAITQINGETLTADVTKVYFNAANCADPANTLFDLTLTNGDGVGQAFLWAGTENAGCEQETNRTDQTLRCRPVNGNPRTVGDNATIFDLTLQELIDTEVVDCENTSLEGAPFSIYAFRNQDPGGENVAVEGYGVAPFRVDVTPPNQLTLTSGPVQEGSSFSVAWNSPTDSQSIPQYRLYAAATDDPDAALANPIVKTAGIDKKSISVNTGELNLAPGEEIYLFASAVDEAAVAIGNGNEGPLSDSTLGIAAETFGFCDDPNVDCSGCSVSPLVLPSGQPSAGLWVMGLVFAIVAGWRLRR
;
A
#
# COMPACT_ATOMS: atom_id res chain seq x y z
N MET A 1 -74.82 -45.24 23.36
CA MET A 1 -73.83 -45.75 24.32
C MET A 1 -72.46 -45.54 23.69
N ARG A 2 -71.84 -44.37 23.92
CA ARG A 2 -70.81 -44.12 24.95
C ARG A 2 -69.62 -45.08 24.80
N ASN A 3 -68.49 -44.54 24.34
CA ASN A 3 -67.07 -44.90 24.57
C ASN A 3 -66.28 -44.43 23.34
N GLY A 4 -65.24 -43.61 23.40
CA GLY A 4 -64.45 -43.09 24.51
C GLY A 4 -63.11 -42.67 23.87
N ILE A 5 -62.90 -41.36 23.76
CA ILE A 5 -61.70 -40.71 23.22
C ILE A 5 -60.61 -40.76 24.30
N PHE A 6 -59.41 -41.22 23.95
CA PHE A 6 -58.16 -40.87 24.63
C PHE A 6 -57.00 -41.02 23.65
N VAL A 7 -56.50 -39.91 23.10
CA VAL A 7 -55.20 -39.84 22.44
C VAL A 7 -54.31 -38.97 23.32
N LEU A 8 -53.26 -39.59 23.86
CA LEU A 8 -52.26 -38.96 24.71
C LEU A 8 -51.40 -38.00 23.86
N SER A 9 -51.50 -36.70 24.11
CA SER A 9 -50.54 -35.70 23.64
C SER A 9 -49.36 -35.66 24.61
N SER A 10 -48.20 -36.15 24.19
CA SER A 10 -46.94 -35.98 24.91
C SER A 10 -46.24 -34.73 24.36
N PHE A 11 -46.42 -33.58 25.02
CA PHE A 11 -45.60 -32.40 24.82
C PHE A 11 -44.25 -32.63 25.53
N LEU A 12 -43.21 -32.96 24.76
CA LEU A 12 -41.82 -32.88 25.19
C LEU A 12 -41.42 -31.40 25.21
N MET A 13 -41.43 -30.76 26.39
CA MET A 13 -40.69 -29.53 26.61
C MET A 13 -39.20 -29.87 26.67
N ALA A 14 -38.47 -29.54 25.61
CA ALA A 14 -37.02 -29.48 25.65
C ALA A 14 -36.61 -28.19 26.38
N PRO A 15 -35.76 -28.25 27.43
CA PRO A 15 -35.13 -27.06 27.96
C PRO A 15 -34.16 -26.53 26.89
N LEU A 16 -34.46 -25.34 26.36
CA LEU A 16 -33.50 -24.52 25.63
C LEU A 16 -32.39 -24.13 26.60
N LEU A 17 -31.34 -24.96 26.65
CA LEU A 17 -30.03 -24.54 27.13
C LEU A 17 -29.54 -23.48 26.14
N PHE A 18 -29.78 -22.21 26.46
CA PHE A 18 -28.99 -21.11 25.93
C PHE A 18 -27.58 -21.28 26.50
N ALA A 19 -26.74 -22.03 25.79
CA ALA A 19 -25.31 -21.84 25.91
C ALA A 19 -25.03 -20.41 25.42
N SER A 20 -24.79 -19.48 26.34
CA SER A 20 -24.09 -18.25 26.00
C SER A 20 -22.77 -18.67 25.36
N ALA A 21 -22.66 -18.51 24.05
CA ALA A 21 -21.36 -18.51 23.41
C ALA A 21 -20.60 -17.36 24.07
N GLY A 22 -19.71 -17.69 25.01
CA GLY A 22 -18.70 -16.76 25.46
C GLY A 22 -17.90 -16.42 24.22
N ILE A 23 -18.17 -15.26 23.64
CA ILE A 23 -17.26 -14.66 22.67
C ILE A 23 -15.96 -14.52 23.45
N ALA A 24 -14.94 -15.29 23.09
CA ALA A 24 -13.60 -15.08 23.63
C ALA A 24 -13.28 -13.60 23.37
N GLN A 25 -13.14 -12.81 24.43
CA GLN A 25 -12.75 -11.41 24.28
C GLN A 25 -11.34 -11.43 23.68
N THR A 26 -11.27 -11.01 22.42
CA THR A 26 -10.00 -10.73 21.75
C THR A 26 -9.38 -9.50 22.39
N GLU A 27 -8.06 -9.45 22.43
CA GLU A 27 -7.28 -8.32 22.89
C GLU A 27 -7.76 -7.00 22.27
N GLN A 28 -7.66 -5.91 23.03
CA GLN A 28 -8.04 -4.60 22.52
C GLN A 28 -7.04 -4.20 21.42
N ALA A 29 -7.54 -3.92 20.23
CA ALA A 29 -6.71 -3.52 19.10
C ALA A 29 -6.39 -2.03 19.20
N ASP A 30 -5.29 -1.69 19.88
CA ASP A 30 -4.74 -0.33 19.86
C ASP A 30 -4.06 -0.10 18.50
N ALA A 31 -3.80 1.16 18.15
CA ALA A 31 -3.25 1.48 16.84
C ALA A 31 -2.26 2.63 16.91
N ILE A 32 -1.14 2.50 16.20
CA ILE A 32 -0.37 3.67 15.78
C ILE A 32 -1.24 4.38 14.75
N THR A 33 -1.47 5.68 14.89
CA THR A 33 -2.39 6.43 14.01
C THR A 33 -1.69 7.53 13.21
N GLN A 34 -0.53 7.99 13.68
CA GLN A 34 0.30 8.96 12.98
C GLN A 34 1.78 8.61 13.10
N ILE A 35 2.56 8.94 12.07
CA ILE A 35 4.03 8.94 12.09
C ILE A 35 4.49 10.27 11.47
N ASN A 36 5.32 11.04 12.18
CA ASN A 36 5.80 12.36 11.77
C ASN A 36 4.69 13.36 11.38
N GLY A 37 3.54 13.26 12.05
CA GLY A 37 2.35 14.08 11.76
C GLY A 37 1.59 13.67 10.49
N GLU A 38 2.05 12.63 9.78
CA GLU A 38 1.30 12.03 8.68
C GLU A 38 0.29 11.02 9.26
N THR A 39 -0.99 11.23 8.97
CA THR A 39 -2.04 10.28 9.33
C THR A 39 -1.96 9.05 8.43
N LEU A 40 -1.96 7.86 9.03
CA LEU A 40 -2.02 6.62 8.27
C LEU A 40 -3.31 6.55 7.45
N THR A 41 -3.20 6.26 6.16
CA THR A 41 -4.38 6.17 5.29
C THR A 41 -5.10 4.84 5.53
N ALA A 42 -6.42 4.81 5.29
CA ALA A 42 -7.23 3.60 5.48
C ALA A 42 -6.81 2.41 4.58
N ASP A 43 -6.01 2.67 3.55
CA ASP A 43 -5.47 1.64 2.64
C ASP A 43 -4.21 0.96 3.20
N VAL A 44 -3.61 1.52 4.26
CA VAL A 44 -2.45 0.94 4.96
C VAL A 44 -2.96 -0.14 5.91
N THR A 45 -2.83 -1.40 5.49
CA THR A 45 -3.25 -2.56 6.30
C THR A 45 -2.26 -2.92 7.42
N LYS A 46 -1.03 -2.38 7.36
CA LYS A 46 0.06 -2.61 8.31
C LYS A 46 0.85 -1.33 8.52
N VAL A 47 1.20 -1.00 9.76
CA VAL A 47 2.04 0.16 10.06
C VAL A 47 3.51 -0.21 9.91
N TYR A 48 4.26 0.59 9.15
CA TYR A 48 5.70 0.42 8.94
C TYR A 48 6.48 1.64 9.44
N PHE A 49 7.60 1.39 10.11
CA PHE A 49 8.72 2.31 10.18
C PHE A 49 9.73 1.91 9.11
N ASN A 50 10.00 2.83 8.19
CA ASN A 50 10.83 2.57 7.02
C ASN A 50 12.30 3.00 7.23
N ALA A 51 13.14 2.87 6.22
CA ALA A 51 14.54 3.30 6.27
C ALA A 51 14.69 4.79 6.64
N ALA A 52 13.81 5.67 6.13
CA ALA A 52 13.85 7.08 6.45
C ALA A 52 13.48 7.36 7.92
N ASN A 53 12.52 6.62 8.47
CA ASN A 53 12.19 6.69 9.89
C ASN A 53 13.35 6.20 10.77
N CYS A 54 13.97 5.08 10.40
CA CYS A 54 15.11 4.51 11.10
C CYS A 54 16.41 5.33 10.95
N ALA A 55 16.51 6.22 9.96
CA ALA A 55 17.67 7.10 9.79
C ALA A 55 17.72 8.22 10.83
N ASP A 56 16.56 8.62 11.37
CA ASP A 56 16.46 9.62 12.45
C ASP A 56 15.37 9.20 13.48
N PRO A 57 15.63 8.13 14.26
CA PRO A 57 14.63 7.57 15.16
C PRO A 57 14.32 8.49 16.34
N ALA A 58 15.24 9.38 16.71
CA ALA A 58 15.08 10.34 17.79
C ALA A 58 14.07 11.45 17.46
N ASN A 59 13.96 11.80 16.18
CA ASN A 59 12.99 12.80 15.69
C ASN A 59 11.78 12.16 14.98
N THR A 60 11.77 10.83 14.82
CA THR A 60 10.61 10.13 14.29
C THR A 60 9.55 9.97 15.37
N LEU A 61 8.54 10.85 15.32
CA LEU A 61 7.42 10.88 16.27
C LEU A 61 6.28 10.00 15.79
N PHE A 62 5.56 9.36 16.71
CA PHE A 62 4.33 8.64 16.40
C PHE A 62 3.30 8.75 17.53
N ASP A 63 2.04 8.62 17.15
CA ASP A 63 0.91 8.66 18.07
C ASP A 63 0.33 7.26 18.24
N LEU A 64 0.06 6.88 19.50
CA LEU A 64 -0.59 5.62 19.86
C LEU A 64 -1.99 5.90 20.38
N THR A 65 -3.02 5.46 19.64
CA THR A 65 -4.42 5.58 20.04
C THR A 65 -4.89 4.30 20.72
N LEU A 66 -5.41 4.45 21.93
CA LEU A 66 -5.93 3.38 22.78
C LEU A 66 -7.41 3.12 22.47
N THR A 67 -7.74 1.93 22.00
CA THR A 67 -9.14 1.52 21.75
C THR A 67 -9.88 1.38 23.08
N ASN A 68 -11.05 1.99 23.25
CA ASN A 68 -11.73 2.08 24.56
C ASN A 68 -10.90 2.82 25.64
N GLY A 69 -10.08 3.79 25.25
CA GLY A 69 -9.22 4.58 26.13
C GLY A 69 -9.96 5.55 27.08
N ASP A 70 -11.30 5.63 27.02
CA ASP A 70 -12.09 6.53 27.85
C ASP A 70 -11.83 6.30 29.34
N GLY A 71 -11.35 7.35 30.02
CA GLY A 71 -11.01 7.29 31.45
C GLY A 71 -9.65 6.66 31.76
N VAL A 72 -8.83 6.35 30.76
CA VAL A 72 -7.41 6.03 30.94
C VAL A 72 -6.64 7.34 31.10
N GLY A 73 -6.09 7.58 32.29
CA GLY A 73 -5.26 8.76 32.54
C GLY A 73 -3.78 8.51 32.29
N GLN A 74 -3.35 7.25 32.40
CA GLN A 74 -1.97 6.83 32.22
C GLN A 74 -1.89 5.45 31.58
N ALA A 75 -0.84 5.20 30.81
CA ALA A 75 -0.53 3.89 30.25
C ALA A 75 0.94 3.52 30.48
N PHE A 76 1.19 2.23 30.68
CA PHE A 76 2.53 1.66 30.76
C PHE A 76 2.79 0.90 29.47
N LEU A 77 3.78 1.36 28.70
CA LEU A 77 4.08 0.83 27.38
C LEU A 77 5.19 -0.21 27.45
N TRP A 78 4.98 -1.33 26.77
CA TRP A 78 5.97 -2.39 26.59
C TRP A 78 6.10 -2.70 25.11
N ALA A 79 7.32 -2.88 24.61
CA ALA A 79 7.57 -3.34 23.27
C ALA A 79 7.91 -4.83 23.29
N GLY A 80 7.43 -5.57 22.30
CA GLY A 80 7.70 -6.99 22.14
C GLY A 80 7.84 -7.40 20.68
N THR A 81 8.44 -8.57 20.45
CA THR A 81 8.31 -9.25 19.16
C THR A 81 6.83 -9.57 18.88
N GLU A 82 6.47 -9.84 17.62
CA GLU A 82 5.11 -10.29 17.29
C GLU A 82 4.64 -11.44 18.20
N ASN A 83 3.46 -11.29 18.81
CA ASN A 83 2.89 -12.26 19.75
C ASN A 83 3.78 -12.58 20.95
N ALA A 84 4.59 -11.62 21.41
CA ALA A 84 5.48 -11.81 22.57
C ALA A 84 4.72 -12.15 23.87
N GLY A 85 3.44 -11.79 23.95
CA GLY A 85 2.58 -12.14 25.08
C GLY A 85 2.94 -11.35 26.34
N CYS A 86 3.15 -10.03 26.20
CA CYS A 86 3.63 -9.19 27.29
C CYS A 86 2.62 -9.03 28.43
N GLU A 87 1.37 -9.46 28.25
CA GLU A 87 0.37 -9.57 29.33
C GLU A 87 0.76 -10.59 30.41
N GLN A 88 1.57 -11.58 30.05
CA GLN A 88 2.09 -12.60 30.97
C GLN A 88 3.37 -12.09 31.66
N GLU A 89 3.39 -12.15 32.98
CA GLU A 89 4.54 -11.76 33.81
C GLU A 89 5.82 -12.50 33.41
N THR A 90 5.70 -13.79 33.09
CA THR A 90 6.84 -14.63 32.71
C THR A 90 7.52 -14.18 31.42
N ASN A 91 6.82 -13.42 30.55
CA ASN A 91 7.39 -12.90 29.31
C ASN A 91 8.04 -11.51 29.51
N ARG A 92 7.69 -10.78 30.57
CA ARG A 92 8.23 -9.47 30.95
C ARG A 92 9.50 -9.59 31.79
N THR A 93 10.44 -10.39 31.31
CA THR A 93 11.71 -10.66 31.99
C THR A 93 12.89 -10.09 31.21
N ASP A 94 13.90 -9.63 31.95
CA ASP A 94 15.13 -9.10 31.37
C ASP A 94 15.99 -10.15 30.66
N GLN A 95 15.62 -11.43 30.77
CA GLN A 95 16.41 -12.55 30.28
C GLN A 95 16.15 -12.92 28.81
N THR A 96 14.99 -12.56 28.24
CA THR A 96 14.55 -13.16 26.97
C THR A 96 14.34 -12.19 25.81
N LEU A 97 14.65 -10.89 25.93
CA LEU A 97 14.41 -9.85 24.89
C LEU A 97 13.02 -9.95 24.23
N ARG A 98 12.03 -10.50 24.95
CA ARG A 98 10.69 -10.80 24.41
C ARG A 98 9.76 -9.62 24.60
N CYS A 99 9.77 -9.05 25.79
CA CYS A 99 8.98 -7.90 26.20
C CYS A 99 9.85 -7.02 27.07
N ARG A 100 9.92 -5.74 26.74
CA ARG A 100 10.72 -4.75 27.48
C ARG A 100 9.90 -3.49 27.70
N PRO A 101 10.06 -2.84 28.87
CA PRO A 101 9.36 -1.59 29.12
C PRO A 101 9.93 -0.52 28.18
N VAL A 102 9.04 0.24 27.55
CA VAL A 102 9.42 1.47 26.86
C VAL A 102 9.88 2.49 27.90
N ASN A 103 10.92 3.25 27.60
CA ASN A 103 11.40 4.32 28.48
C ASN A 103 10.28 5.32 28.80
N GLY A 104 10.41 6.07 29.89
CA GLY A 104 9.47 7.15 30.21
C GLY A 104 8.08 6.72 30.71
N ASN A 105 7.90 5.46 31.11
CA ASN A 105 6.68 5.01 31.78
C ASN A 105 6.50 5.63 33.18
N PRO A 106 5.25 5.91 33.61
CA PRO A 106 4.02 5.85 32.84
C PRO A 106 3.89 7.02 31.85
N ARG A 107 3.22 6.76 30.73
CA ARG A 107 2.85 7.78 29.74
C ARG A 107 1.49 8.39 30.06
N THR A 108 1.39 9.71 29.96
CA THR A 108 0.12 10.42 30.11
C THR A 108 -0.71 10.25 28.83
N VAL A 109 -1.98 9.91 28.98
CA VAL A 109 -2.94 9.89 27.87
C VAL A 109 -3.52 11.30 27.73
N GLY A 110 -3.38 11.90 26.55
CA GLY A 110 -3.73 13.30 26.32
C GLY A 110 -5.24 13.52 26.11
N ASP A 111 -5.77 13.07 24.98
CA ASP A 111 -7.08 13.48 24.43
C ASP A 111 -8.16 12.37 24.49
N ASN A 112 -8.36 11.79 25.68
CA ASN A 112 -9.30 10.70 25.95
C ASN A 112 -8.97 9.34 25.31
N ALA A 113 -7.89 9.22 24.53
CA ALA A 113 -7.40 7.92 24.08
C ALA A 113 -5.98 7.91 23.52
N THR A 114 -5.36 9.06 23.21
CA THR A 114 -4.06 9.06 22.50
C THR A 114 -2.90 9.36 23.43
N ILE A 115 -1.81 8.62 23.25
CA ILE A 115 -0.48 8.94 23.79
C ILE A 115 0.28 9.60 22.65
N PHE A 116 0.68 10.84 22.87
CA PHE A 116 1.38 11.68 21.89
C PHE A 116 2.89 11.63 22.08
N ASP A 117 3.60 12.07 21.02
CA ASP A 117 5.03 12.37 21.03
C ASP A 117 5.92 11.19 21.47
N LEU A 118 5.50 9.95 21.15
CA LEU A 118 6.38 8.79 21.29
C LEU A 118 7.43 8.84 20.19
N THR A 119 8.67 8.51 20.51
CA THR A 119 9.74 8.46 19.48
C THR A 119 10.05 7.02 19.10
N LEU A 120 10.43 6.79 17.84
CA LEU A 120 10.94 5.48 17.43
C LEU A 120 12.18 5.09 18.26
N GLN A 121 13.01 6.05 18.67
CA GLN A 121 14.14 5.80 19.57
C GLN A 121 13.73 5.15 20.88
N GLU A 122 12.60 5.55 21.48
CA GLU A 122 12.12 4.93 22.72
C GLU A 122 11.76 3.45 22.56
N LEU A 123 11.35 3.05 21.35
CA LEU A 123 11.13 1.64 21.01
C LEU A 123 12.46 0.91 20.77
N ILE A 124 13.42 1.53 20.10
CA ILE A 124 14.76 0.95 19.85
C ILE A 124 15.52 0.75 21.16
N ASP A 125 15.43 1.70 22.09
CA ASP A 125 16.07 1.64 23.41
C ASP A 125 15.59 0.46 24.27
N THR A 126 14.49 -0.19 23.87
CA THR A 126 14.04 -1.43 24.51
C THR A 126 14.94 -2.63 24.19
N GLU A 127 15.83 -2.51 23.20
CA GLU A 127 16.66 -3.59 22.63
C GLU A 127 15.84 -4.72 21.95
N VAL A 128 14.52 -4.60 21.89
CA VAL A 128 13.65 -5.55 21.18
C VAL A 128 13.49 -5.14 19.72
N VAL A 129 13.33 -3.84 19.47
CA VAL A 129 13.10 -3.28 18.14
C VAL A 129 14.44 -2.95 17.50
N ASP A 130 14.65 -3.47 16.29
CA ASP A 130 15.88 -3.27 15.53
C ASP A 130 15.60 -2.55 14.21
N CYS A 131 16.38 -1.50 13.96
CA CYS A 131 16.36 -0.68 12.73
C CYS A 131 17.53 -1.00 11.79
N GLU A 132 18.43 -1.92 12.14
CA GLU A 132 19.63 -2.20 11.35
C GLU A 132 19.49 -3.44 10.46
N ASN A 133 18.70 -4.45 10.84
CA ASN A 133 18.65 -5.73 10.13
C ASN A 133 17.23 -6.28 9.99
N THR A 134 16.46 -5.71 9.07
CA THR A 134 15.11 -6.20 8.77
C THR A 134 15.04 -6.78 7.36
N SER A 135 14.29 -7.87 7.18
CA SER A 135 14.00 -8.42 5.86
C SER A 135 13.02 -7.52 5.09
N LEU A 136 12.96 -7.66 3.76
CA LEU A 136 12.07 -6.94 2.82
C LEU A 136 10.55 -6.96 3.09
N GLU A 137 10.09 -7.72 4.08
CA GLU A 137 8.68 -7.71 4.53
C GLU A 137 8.51 -7.01 5.90
N GLY A 138 9.60 -6.44 6.39
CA GLY A 138 9.78 -5.94 7.75
C GLY A 138 9.79 -7.01 8.84
N ALA A 139 10.47 -6.69 9.94
CA ALA A 139 10.38 -7.45 11.18
C ALA A 139 9.11 -7.03 11.96
N PRO A 140 8.26 -7.98 12.39
CA PRO A 140 7.02 -7.64 13.08
C PRO A 140 7.22 -7.51 14.60
N PHE A 141 6.62 -6.46 15.14
CA PHE A 141 6.67 -6.09 16.56
C PHE A 141 5.29 -5.68 17.06
N SER A 142 5.18 -5.48 18.37
CA SER A 142 3.94 -5.03 19.00
C SER A 142 4.23 -4.13 20.19
N ILE A 143 3.43 -3.08 20.34
CA ILE A 143 3.37 -2.24 21.53
C ILE A 143 2.19 -2.71 22.38
N TYR A 144 2.44 -3.07 23.63
CA TYR A 144 1.43 -3.38 24.63
C TYR A 144 1.22 -2.16 25.52
N ALA A 145 -0.01 -1.67 25.60
CA ALA A 145 -0.37 -0.53 26.44
C ALA A 145 -1.23 -0.98 27.63
N PHE A 146 -0.63 -1.07 28.81
CA PHE A 146 -1.31 -1.41 30.06
C PHE A 146 -1.93 -0.18 30.69
N ARG A 147 -3.22 -0.25 31.03
CA ARG A 147 -4.03 0.94 31.36
C ARG A 147 -4.08 1.18 32.86
N ASN A 148 -3.78 2.41 33.27
CA ASN A 148 -3.88 2.94 34.65
C ASN A 148 -3.08 2.20 35.73
N GLN A 149 -2.45 1.07 35.43
CA GLN A 149 -1.67 0.27 36.38
C GLN A 149 -0.42 -0.30 35.72
N ASP A 150 0.68 -0.26 36.46
CA ASP A 150 1.92 -0.93 36.08
C ASP A 150 1.67 -2.44 36.07
N PRO A 151 1.87 -3.14 34.93
CA PRO A 151 1.66 -4.57 34.86
C PRO A 151 2.59 -5.35 35.81
N GLY A 152 3.76 -4.78 36.17
CA GLY A 152 4.65 -5.31 37.19
C GLY A 152 4.86 -6.83 37.13
N GLY A 153 4.74 -7.47 38.31
CA GLY A 153 4.92 -8.90 38.52
C GLY A 153 3.62 -9.73 38.51
N GLU A 154 2.56 -9.27 37.84
CA GLU A 154 1.29 -10.01 37.76
C GLU A 154 0.80 -10.15 36.32
N ASN A 155 0.13 -11.26 36.00
CA ASN A 155 -0.52 -11.40 34.70
C ASN A 155 -1.66 -10.38 34.59
N VAL A 156 -1.78 -9.75 33.42
CA VAL A 156 -2.84 -8.77 33.16
C VAL A 156 -3.96 -9.43 32.36
N ALA A 157 -5.20 -9.21 32.78
CA ALA A 157 -6.37 -9.66 32.03
C ALA A 157 -6.55 -8.86 30.73
N VAL A 158 -7.23 -9.45 29.74
CA VAL A 158 -7.39 -8.89 28.38
C VAL A 158 -8.06 -7.50 28.38
N GLU A 159 -8.86 -7.17 29.38
CA GLU A 159 -9.49 -5.87 29.52
C GLU A 159 -8.53 -4.76 30.01
N GLY A 160 -7.38 -5.14 30.59
CA GLY A 160 -6.40 -4.23 31.18
C GLY A 160 -5.36 -3.71 30.20
N TYR A 161 -5.33 -4.20 28.96
CA TYR A 161 -4.36 -3.78 27.95
C TYR A 161 -4.94 -3.75 26.54
N GLY A 162 -4.23 -3.06 25.66
CA GLY A 162 -4.37 -3.22 24.22
C GLY A 162 -3.03 -3.40 23.53
N VAL A 163 -3.08 -3.82 22.27
CA VAL A 163 -1.91 -4.18 21.46
C VAL A 163 -1.97 -3.44 20.14
N ALA A 164 -0.89 -2.72 19.81
CA ALA A 164 -0.69 -2.07 18.52
C ALA A 164 0.44 -2.79 17.75
N PRO A 165 0.11 -3.53 16.68
CA PRO A 165 1.12 -4.17 15.84
C PRO A 165 1.78 -3.16 14.90
N PHE A 166 3.07 -3.36 14.64
CA PHE A 166 3.82 -2.57 13.67
C PHE A 166 4.97 -3.40 13.08
N ARG A 167 5.59 -2.89 12.03
CA ARG A 167 6.76 -3.49 11.38
C ARG A 167 7.87 -2.47 11.24
N VAL A 168 9.10 -2.95 11.27
CA VAL A 168 10.27 -2.15 10.87
C VAL A 168 10.84 -2.77 9.62
N ASP A 169 11.00 -1.98 8.56
CA ASP A 169 11.56 -2.43 7.29
C ASP A 169 12.50 -1.36 6.71
N VAL A 170 13.79 -1.66 6.69
CA VAL A 170 14.82 -0.74 6.19
C VAL A 170 15.47 -1.24 4.90
N THR A 171 15.02 -2.38 4.38
CA THR A 171 15.64 -2.99 3.20
C THR A 171 14.85 -2.58 1.96
N PRO A 172 15.45 -1.78 1.04
CA PRO A 172 14.78 -1.43 -0.19
C PRO A 172 14.74 -2.59 -1.19
N PRO A 173 13.79 -2.60 -2.15
CA PRO A 173 13.78 -3.56 -3.25
C PRO A 173 15.07 -3.56 -4.07
N ASN A 174 15.41 -4.69 -4.67
CA ASN A 174 16.50 -4.77 -5.64
C ASN A 174 16.25 -3.90 -6.89
N GLN A 175 17.36 -3.56 -7.54
CA GLN A 175 17.37 -2.85 -8.81
C GLN A 175 16.53 -3.58 -9.87
N LEU A 176 15.74 -2.82 -10.63
CA LEU A 176 14.95 -3.36 -11.73
C LEU A 176 15.83 -3.80 -12.91
N THR A 177 15.55 -4.98 -13.45
CA THR A 177 16.13 -5.43 -14.72
C THR A 177 15.23 -5.02 -15.88
N LEU A 178 15.72 -4.15 -16.75
CA LEU A 178 14.97 -3.68 -17.91
C LEU A 178 14.82 -4.78 -18.98
N THR A 179 13.66 -4.78 -19.63
CA THR A 179 13.30 -5.66 -20.76
C THR A 179 12.99 -4.86 -22.03
N SER A 180 12.81 -3.54 -21.92
CA SER A 180 12.79 -2.63 -23.05
C SER A 180 14.17 -2.52 -23.71
N GLY A 181 14.21 -2.12 -24.98
CA GLY A 181 15.46 -1.86 -25.68
C GLY A 181 16.23 -0.69 -25.04
N PRO A 182 17.57 -0.72 -25.03
CA PRO A 182 18.41 0.30 -24.39
C PRO A 182 18.41 1.65 -25.13
N VAL A 183 17.95 1.67 -26.38
CA VAL A 183 17.81 2.89 -27.19
C VAL A 183 16.43 2.88 -27.85
N GLN A 184 15.73 4.00 -27.80
CA GLN A 184 14.42 4.21 -28.39
C GLN A 184 14.39 5.55 -29.12
N GLU A 185 13.82 5.57 -30.32
CA GLU A 185 13.68 6.78 -31.12
C GLU A 185 12.19 6.99 -31.44
N GLY A 186 11.69 8.21 -31.23
CA GLY A 186 10.28 8.52 -31.46
C GLY A 186 9.75 9.69 -30.63
N SER A 187 8.42 9.82 -30.59
CA SER A 187 7.70 10.78 -29.72
C SER A 187 7.24 10.18 -28.40
N SER A 188 7.43 8.88 -28.20
CA SER A 188 7.08 8.16 -26.98
C SER A 188 8.11 7.10 -26.67
N PHE A 189 8.50 7.03 -25.41
CA PHE A 189 9.44 6.05 -24.88
C PHE A 189 8.71 5.17 -23.87
N SER A 190 9.00 3.87 -23.91
CA SER A 190 8.43 2.89 -22.98
C SER A 190 9.54 2.13 -22.27
N VAL A 191 9.65 2.33 -20.97
CA VAL A 191 10.58 1.58 -20.13
C VAL A 191 9.82 0.40 -19.55
N ALA A 192 10.31 -0.82 -19.80
CA ALA A 192 9.69 -2.06 -19.33
C ALA A 192 10.69 -2.88 -18.52
N TRP A 193 10.22 -3.66 -17.55
CA TRP A 193 11.08 -4.38 -16.59
C TRP A 193 10.50 -5.71 -16.14
N ASN A 194 11.37 -6.53 -15.55
CA ASN A 194 10.94 -7.63 -14.70
C ASN A 194 10.69 -7.12 -13.28
N SER A 195 9.66 -7.63 -12.62
CA SER A 195 9.41 -7.34 -11.20
C SER A 195 10.62 -7.82 -10.36
N PRO A 196 11.01 -7.09 -9.30
CA PRO A 196 12.02 -7.55 -8.36
C PRO A 196 11.64 -8.94 -7.82
N THR A 197 12.61 -9.84 -7.67
CA THR A 197 12.35 -11.22 -7.20
C THR A 197 12.27 -11.33 -5.69
N ASP A 198 12.69 -10.29 -5.01
CA ASP A 198 12.96 -10.20 -3.58
C ASP A 198 11.83 -9.52 -2.81
N SER A 199 10.96 -8.75 -3.48
CA SER A 199 9.77 -8.15 -2.87
C SER A 199 8.49 -8.76 -3.44
N GLN A 200 7.62 -9.24 -2.55
CA GLN A 200 6.33 -9.83 -2.95
C GLN A 200 5.25 -8.79 -3.25
N SER A 201 5.47 -7.52 -2.89
CA SER A 201 4.48 -6.44 -3.00
C SER A 201 5.18 -5.13 -3.34
N ILE A 202 5.11 -4.74 -4.62
CA ILE A 202 5.58 -3.43 -5.10
C ILE A 202 4.35 -2.58 -5.46
N PRO A 203 3.88 -1.71 -4.55
CA PRO A 203 2.71 -0.88 -4.79
C PRO A 203 2.96 0.22 -5.82
N GLN A 204 4.21 0.64 -6.02
CA GLN A 204 4.54 1.75 -6.91
C GLN A 204 5.90 1.56 -7.61
N TYR A 205 5.97 2.03 -8.85
CA TYR A 205 7.20 2.23 -9.61
C TYR A 205 7.33 3.69 -9.98
N ARG A 206 8.55 4.21 -10.02
CA ARG A 206 8.86 5.61 -10.37
C ARG A 206 9.73 5.65 -11.62
N LEU A 207 9.49 6.65 -12.47
CA LEU A 207 10.28 6.95 -13.65
C LEU A 207 11.01 8.28 -13.43
N TYR A 208 12.31 8.26 -13.66
CA TYR A 208 13.18 9.41 -13.63
C TYR A 208 13.76 9.66 -15.01
N ALA A 209 14.19 10.89 -15.24
CA ALA A 209 14.88 11.28 -16.47
C ALA A 209 16.06 12.19 -16.14
N ALA A 210 17.14 12.06 -16.92
CA ALA A 210 18.31 12.92 -16.86
C ALA A 210 18.89 13.16 -18.26
N ALA A 211 19.57 14.29 -18.45
CA ALA A 211 20.27 14.60 -19.69
C ALA A 211 21.57 13.80 -19.88
N THR A 212 22.04 13.14 -18.82
CA THR A 212 23.25 12.32 -18.81
C THR A 212 22.92 10.92 -18.32
N ASP A 213 23.74 9.94 -18.69
CA ASP A 213 23.66 8.56 -18.20
C ASP A 213 24.22 8.45 -16.77
N ASP A 214 23.57 9.15 -15.84
CA ASP A 214 23.98 9.22 -14.43
C ASP A 214 22.74 9.11 -13.53
N PRO A 215 22.61 8.03 -12.74
CA PRO A 215 21.47 7.83 -11.85
C PRO A 215 21.38 8.90 -10.76
N ASP A 216 22.50 9.44 -10.28
CA ASP A 216 22.49 10.48 -9.24
C ASP A 216 21.93 11.80 -9.80
N ALA A 217 22.27 12.11 -11.05
CA ALA A 217 21.69 13.25 -11.77
C ALA A 217 20.17 13.07 -12.01
N ALA A 218 19.72 11.83 -12.22
CA ALA A 218 18.30 11.52 -12.38
C ALA A 218 17.51 11.65 -11.07
N LEU A 219 18.07 11.21 -9.93
CA LEU A 219 17.46 11.37 -8.59
C LEU A 219 17.38 12.83 -8.14
N ALA A 220 18.27 13.69 -8.64
CA ALA A 220 18.22 15.13 -8.38
C ALA A 220 17.05 15.83 -9.11
N ASN A 221 16.46 15.18 -10.12
CA ASN A 221 15.31 15.70 -10.86
C ASN A 221 13.98 15.24 -10.27
N PRO A 222 12.88 15.98 -10.51
CA PRO A 222 11.54 15.51 -10.13
C PRO A 222 11.18 14.19 -10.81
N ILE A 223 10.40 13.37 -10.11
CA ILE A 223 9.80 12.16 -10.68
C ILE A 223 8.98 12.55 -11.91
N VAL A 224 9.28 11.93 -13.04
CA VAL A 224 8.60 12.18 -14.31
C VAL A 224 7.20 11.59 -14.27
N LYS A 225 7.10 10.34 -13.80
CA LYS A 225 5.85 9.58 -13.81
C LYS A 225 5.90 8.43 -12.82
N THR A 226 4.74 7.99 -12.36
CA THR A 226 4.60 6.81 -11.53
C THR A 226 3.69 5.78 -12.19
N ALA A 227 3.92 4.51 -11.86
CA ALA A 227 3.07 3.40 -12.23
C ALA A 227 2.65 2.66 -10.96
N GLY A 228 1.38 2.23 -10.89
CA GLY A 228 0.84 1.52 -9.73
C GLY A 228 1.22 0.04 -9.69
N ILE A 229 0.56 -0.68 -8.79
CA ILE A 229 0.76 -2.12 -8.54
C ILE A 229 0.71 -2.98 -9.82
N ASP A 230 1.55 -4.01 -9.85
CA ASP A 230 1.65 -5.01 -10.93
C ASP A 230 2.02 -4.47 -12.33
N LYS A 231 2.36 -3.18 -12.46
CA LYS A 231 2.84 -2.63 -13.72
C LYS A 231 4.27 -3.12 -13.99
N LYS A 232 4.51 -3.47 -15.25
CA LYS A 232 5.82 -3.92 -15.77
C LYS A 232 6.37 -2.98 -16.84
N SER A 233 5.73 -1.84 -17.01
CA SER A 233 6.14 -0.82 -17.97
C SER A 233 5.53 0.52 -17.63
N ILE A 234 6.25 1.58 -17.97
CA ILE A 234 5.77 2.95 -17.93
C ILE A 234 6.15 3.64 -19.24
N SER A 235 5.24 4.46 -19.77
CA SER A 235 5.47 5.20 -21.00
C SER A 235 5.34 6.70 -20.77
N VAL A 236 6.26 7.43 -21.38
CA VAL A 236 6.36 8.88 -21.35
C VAL A 236 6.52 9.41 -22.78
N ASN A 237 5.95 10.56 -23.07
CA ASN A 237 6.12 11.22 -24.37
C ASN A 237 7.11 12.38 -24.32
N THR A 238 7.61 12.79 -25.49
CA THR A 238 8.58 13.90 -25.61
C THR A 238 8.02 15.23 -25.09
N GLY A 239 6.70 15.44 -25.17
CA GLY A 239 6.02 16.61 -24.61
C GLY A 239 6.07 16.66 -23.08
N GLU A 240 5.87 15.53 -22.40
CA GLU A 240 5.99 15.41 -20.94
C GLU A 240 7.44 15.67 -20.47
N LEU A 241 8.42 15.34 -21.32
CA LEU A 241 9.86 15.55 -21.05
C LEU A 241 10.38 16.90 -21.55
N ASN A 242 9.55 17.70 -22.24
CA ASN A 242 9.93 18.95 -22.90
C ASN A 242 11.10 18.80 -23.90
N LEU A 243 11.13 17.71 -24.65
CA LEU A 243 12.19 17.43 -25.63
C LEU A 243 11.84 17.94 -27.02
N ALA A 244 12.77 18.66 -27.65
CA ALA A 244 12.74 19.00 -29.05
C ALA A 244 13.25 17.83 -29.92
N PRO A 245 12.90 17.77 -31.22
CA PRO A 245 13.43 16.75 -32.11
C PRO A 245 14.96 16.77 -32.19
N GLY A 246 15.57 15.59 -32.11
CA GLY A 246 17.01 15.37 -32.06
C GLY A 246 17.61 15.42 -30.65
N GLU A 247 16.85 15.80 -29.62
CA GLU A 247 17.34 15.80 -28.23
C GLU A 247 17.33 14.40 -27.63
N GLU A 248 18.31 14.17 -26.75
CA GLU A 248 18.54 12.91 -26.04
C GLU A 248 18.13 13.02 -24.58
N ILE A 249 17.63 11.91 -24.03
CA ILE A 249 17.30 11.78 -22.61
C ILE A 249 17.61 10.37 -22.13
N TYR A 250 18.06 10.23 -20.89
CA TYR A 250 18.25 8.94 -20.23
C TYR A 250 17.11 8.72 -19.26
N LEU A 251 16.41 7.59 -19.40
CA LEU A 251 15.27 7.21 -18.58
C LEU A 251 15.65 6.08 -17.63
N PHE A 252 15.26 6.22 -16.37
CA PHE A 252 15.57 5.27 -15.30
C PHE A 252 14.30 4.89 -14.56
N ALA A 253 14.17 3.64 -14.12
CA ALA A 253 13.04 3.18 -13.34
C ALA A 253 13.48 2.64 -11.97
N SER A 254 12.65 2.81 -10.96
CA SER A 254 12.83 2.21 -9.63
C SER A 254 11.53 1.59 -9.11
N ALA A 255 11.67 0.70 -8.14
CA ALA A 255 10.56 0.12 -7.40
C ALA A 255 10.51 0.71 -5.98
N VAL A 256 9.31 0.87 -5.46
CA VAL A 256 9.03 1.33 -4.10
C VAL A 256 8.20 0.26 -3.41
N ASP A 257 8.65 -0.21 -2.26
CA ASP A 257 7.96 -1.26 -1.49
C ASP A 257 6.73 -0.76 -0.72
N GLU A 258 6.15 -1.66 0.08
CA GLU A 258 5.01 -1.38 0.95
C GLU A 258 5.37 -0.80 2.31
N ALA A 259 6.66 -0.63 2.63
CA ALA A 259 7.13 -0.12 3.91
C ALA A 259 6.93 1.40 4.00
N ALA A 260 5.68 1.84 4.02
CA ALA A 260 5.32 3.23 3.86
C ALA A 260 4.26 3.68 4.88
N VAL A 261 4.40 4.91 5.37
CA VAL A 261 3.37 5.62 6.15
C VAL A 261 2.19 6.00 5.25
N ALA A 262 2.47 6.32 3.99
CA ALA A 262 1.51 6.59 2.93
C ALA A 262 1.95 5.96 1.61
N ILE A 263 1.01 5.56 0.75
CA ILE A 263 1.31 4.89 -0.53
C ILE A 263 2.33 5.72 -1.33
N GLY A 264 3.43 5.08 -1.70
CA GLY A 264 4.49 5.68 -2.48
C GLY A 264 5.63 6.30 -1.67
N ASN A 265 5.55 6.36 -0.34
CA ASN A 265 6.66 6.77 0.54
C ASN A 265 7.38 5.56 1.16
N GLY A 266 7.43 4.44 0.43
CA GLY A 266 8.14 3.23 0.85
C GLY A 266 9.65 3.35 0.73
N ASN A 267 10.38 2.28 1.02
CA ASN A 267 11.79 2.21 0.69
C ASN A 267 11.92 2.11 -0.83
N GLU A 268 12.71 3.00 -1.41
CA GLU A 268 12.97 3.03 -2.85
C GLU A 268 14.24 2.25 -3.18
N GLY A 269 14.12 1.31 -4.12
CA GLY A 269 15.23 0.55 -4.66
C GLY A 269 16.16 1.39 -5.54
N PRO A 270 17.37 0.89 -5.85
CA PRO A 270 18.27 1.53 -6.79
C PRO A 270 17.61 1.74 -8.16
N LEU A 271 17.96 2.85 -8.83
CA LEU A 271 17.57 3.08 -10.22
C LEU A 271 18.09 1.97 -11.12
N SER A 272 17.29 1.53 -12.09
CA SER A 272 17.67 0.59 -13.14
C SER A 272 18.84 1.10 -13.97
N ASP A 273 19.38 0.25 -14.85
CA ASP A 273 20.16 0.75 -16.00
C ASP A 273 19.31 1.72 -16.83
N SER A 274 19.95 2.60 -17.58
CA SER A 274 19.24 3.61 -18.37
C SER A 274 18.68 3.07 -19.68
N THR A 275 17.64 3.73 -20.17
CA THR A 275 17.20 3.65 -21.56
C THR A 275 17.37 5.02 -22.22
N LEU A 276 18.15 5.08 -23.29
CA LEU A 276 18.33 6.29 -24.09
C LEU A 276 17.11 6.53 -24.98
N GLY A 277 16.44 7.65 -24.79
CA GLY A 277 15.40 8.17 -25.66
C GLY A 277 15.96 9.26 -26.58
N ILE A 278 15.70 9.14 -27.88
CA ILE A 278 16.03 10.15 -28.88
C ILE A 278 14.71 10.68 -29.44
N ALA A 279 14.43 11.95 -29.21
CA ALA A 279 13.21 12.57 -29.71
C ALA A 279 13.28 12.64 -31.25
N ALA A 280 12.31 12.06 -31.94
CA ALA A 280 12.21 12.16 -33.40
C ALA A 280 10.97 12.96 -33.81
N GLU A 281 11.07 13.62 -34.97
CA GLU A 281 9.90 14.24 -35.58
C GLU A 281 8.89 13.15 -35.94
N THR A 282 7.72 13.18 -35.31
CA THR A 282 6.57 12.44 -35.82
C THR A 282 6.03 13.16 -37.03
N PHE A 283 6.49 12.78 -38.20
CA PHE A 283 5.79 13.12 -39.44
C PHE A 283 4.42 12.45 -39.40
N GLY A 284 3.36 13.24 -39.55
CA GLY A 284 2.09 12.66 -39.96
C GLY A 284 2.31 11.90 -41.26
N PHE A 285 1.52 10.85 -41.51
CA PHE A 285 1.58 10.10 -42.78
C PHE A 285 1.46 10.99 -44.03
N CYS A 286 1.03 12.26 -43.86
CA CYS A 286 0.93 13.27 -44.91
C CYS A 286 1.93 14.43 -44.86
N ASP A 287 2.89 14.42 -43.93
CA ASP A 287 3.85 15.52 -43.75
C ASP A 287 5.21 15.26 -44.42
N ASP A 288 5.43 14.08 -45.00
CA ASP A 288 6.62 13.81 -45.81
C ASP A 288 6.44 14.47 -47.21
N PRO A 289 7.24 15.49 -47.57
CA PRO A 289 7.15 16.16 -48.87
C PRO A 289 7.50 15.24 -50.05
N ASN A 290 8.08 14.05 -49.79
CA ASN A 290 8.39 13.03 -50.79
C ASN A 290 7.32 11.94 -50.90
N VAL A 291 6.29 11.93 -50.05
CA VAL A 291 5.17 11.00 -50.15
C VAL A 291 3.99 11.75 -50.77
N ASP A 292 3.63 11.37 -52.00
CA ASP A 292 2.48 11.93 -52.71
C ASP A 292 1.18 11.50 -52.02
N CYS A 293 0.71 12.34 -51.11
CA CYS A 293 -0.50 12.12 -50.33
C CYS A 293 -1.78 12.48 -51.09
N SER A 294 -1.69 12.80 -52.39
CA SER A 294 -2.85 13.08 -53.24
C SER A 294 -3.80 11.88 -53.39
N GLY A 295 -3.35 10.66 -53.06
CA GLY A 295 -4.17 9.45 -53.03
C GLY A 295 -4.88 9.16 -51.71
N CYS A 296 -4.44 9.74 -50.60
CA CYS A 296 -5.05 9.57 -49.28
C CYS A 296 -6.16 10.60 -49.07
N SER A 297 -7.16 10.59 -49.97
CA SER A 297 -8.47 11.10 -49.57
C SER A 297 -8.99 10.20 -48.46
N VAL A 298 -8.78 10.63 -47.22
CA VAL A 298 -9.65 10.19 -46.13
C VAL A 298 -11.04 10.67 -46.52
N SER A 299 -11.80 9.79 -47.16
CA SER A 299 -13.25 9.87 -47.09
C SER A 299 -13.58 9.98 -45.60
N PRO A 300 -14.33 11.00 -45.15
CA PRO A 300 -14.68 11.16 -43.75
C PRO A 300 -15.68 10.06 -43.40
N LEU A 301 -15.19 8.85 -43.11
CA LEU A 301 -16.06 7.73 -42.78
C LEU A 301 -15.49 6.75 -41.76
N VAL A 302 -14.32 7.02 -41.18
CA VAL A 302 -13.83 6.27 -40.02
C VAL A 302 -13.20 7.22 -39.01
N LEU A 303 -14.00 7.61 -38.02
CA LEU A 303 -13.49 8.19 -36.76
C LEU A 303 -12.80 7.06 -35.96
N PRO A 304 -11.62 7.30 -35.36
CA PRO A 304 -10.87 6.30 -34.57
C PRO A 304 -11.46 6.13 -33.15
N SER A 305 -12.78 6.12 -33.02
CA SER A 305 -13.48 6.01 -31.74
C SER A 305 -14.69 5.10 -31.80
N GLY A 306 -14.58 3.92 -32.40
CA GLY A 306 -15.47 2.77 -32.15
C GLY A 306 -16.98 2.96 -32.34
N GLN A 307 -17.46 4.11 -32.80
CA GLN A 307 -18.86 4.38 -33.03
C GLN A 307 -19.19 4.03 -34.49
N PRO A 308 -20.10 3.07 -34.73
CA PRO A 308 -20.52 2.73 -36.08
C PRO A 308 -21.11 3.96 -36.74
N SER A 309 -20.65 4.24 -37.97
CA SER A 309 -21.09 5.39 -38.75
C SER A 309 -22.62 5.42 -38.85
N ALA A 310 -23.22 6.61 -38.81
CA ALA A 310 -24.67 6.80 -38.88
C ALA A 310 -25.33 6.09 -40.08
N GLY A 311 -24.56 5.83 -41.15
CA GLY A 311 -24.99 5.06 -42.31
C GLY A 311 -25.37 3.60 -42.00
N LEU A 312 -24.66 2.94 -41.08
CA LEU A 312 -24.98 1.57 -40.66
C LEU A 312 -26.28 1.51 -39.84
N TRP A 313 -26.53 2.52 -39.02
CA TRP A 313 -27.80 2.65 -38.27
C TRP A 313 -28.99 2.88 -39.19
N VAL A 314 -28.84 3.76 -40.19
CA VAL A 314 -29.91 4.02 -41.17
C VAL A 314 -30.20 2.76 -41.99
N MET A 315 -29.17 2.04 -42.44
CA MET A 315 -29.37 0.79 -43.18
C MET A 315 -29.99 -0.31 -42.31
N GLY A 316 -29.57 -0.44 -41.04
CA GLY A 316 -30.18 -1.38 -40.10
C GLY A 316 -31.65 -1.08 -39.82
N LEU A 317 -32.01 0.20 -39.68
CA LEU A 317 -33.38 0.64 -39.44
C LEU A 317 -34.28 0.44 -40.67
N VAL A 318 -33.76 0.70 -41.88
CA VAL A 318 -34.47 0.39 -43.14
C VAL A 318 -34.72 -1.12 -43.28
N PHE A 319 -33.72 -1.95 -42.96
CA PHE A 319 -33.87 -3.41 -43.03
C PHE A 319 -34.91 -3.93 -42.04
N ALA A 320 -34.91 -3.40 -40.81
CA ALA A 320 -35.90 -3.75 -39.79
C ALA A 320 -37.33 -3.35 -40.19
N ILE A 321 -37.51 -2.17 -40.80
CA ILE A 321 -38.82 -1.72 -41.31
C ILE A 321 -39.30 -2.61 -42.46
N VAL A 322 -38.42 -2.96 -43.41
CA VAL A 322 -38.78 -3.83 -44.55
C VAL A 322 -39.11 -5.25 -44.07
N ALA A 323 -38.34 -5.80 -43.13
CA ALA A 323 -38.61 -7.12 -42.55
C ALA A 323 -39.92 -7.14 -41.75
N GLY A 324 -40.18 -6.12 -40.93
CA GLY A 324 -41.43 -5.97 -40.19
C GLY A 324 -42.65 -5.80 -41.09
N TRP A 325 -42.51 -5.12 -42.23
CA TRP A 325 -43.60 -4.94 -43.19
C TRP A 325 -43.90 -6.24 -43.97
N ARG A 326 -42.88 -7.05 -44.27
CA ARG A 326 -43.06 -8.37 -44.91
C ARG A 326 -43.69 -9.42 -43.99
N LEU A 327 -43.43 -9.36 -42.69
CA LEU A 327 -44.02 -10.29 -41.71
C LEU A 327 -45.47 -9.95 -41.32
N ARG A 328 -45.98 -8.80 -41.75
CA ARG A 328 -47.37 -8.35 -41.49
C ARG A 328 -48.34 -8.59 -42.66
N ARG A 329 -47.85 -9.10 -43.79
CA ARG A 329 -48.67 -9.60 -44.91
C ARG A 329 -48.63 -11.12 -44.91
#